data_AF-A0AAV2QN80-F1
#
_entry.id   AF-A0AAV2QN80-F1
#
_cell.length_a   1.000
_cell.length_b   1.000
_cell.length_c   1.000
_cell.angle_alpha   90.00
_cell.angle_beta   90.00
_cell.angle_gamma   90.00
#
_symmetry.space_group_name_H-M   'P 1'
#
loop_
_entity.id
_entity.type
_entity.pdbx_description
1 polymer ?
#
loop_
_entity_poly.entity_id
_entity_poly.type
_entity_poly.pdbx_seq_one_letter_code
_entity_poly.pdbx_strand_id
1 'polypeptide(L)'
;RMLLMCQDSRRNIHLSTSKPFIGKMHNLGLWNIQRFSSWDKVFPDRFSNFAGTTLHVSSNIDDIPFVFMAENEFRGVSKNIMDALGTSLNFTYTLIEGFSDGNWGGSQENGVWKGMLGDVFR
;
A
#
# COMPACT_ATOMS: atom_id res chain seq x y z
N ARG A 1 -9.40 -10.29 4.15
CA ARG A 1 -8.88 -10.56 5.51
C ARG A 1 -7.99 -11.80 5.40
N MET A 2 -6.77 -11.78 5.92
CA MET A 2 -5.85 -12.92 5.79
C MET A 2 -5.44 -13.39 7.19
N LEU A 3 -5.73 -14.64 7.49
CA LEU A 3 -5.38 -15.31 8.74
C LEU A 3 -4.79 -16.66 8.34
N LEU A 4 -3.62 -16.96 8.88
CA LEU A 4 -2.99 -18.27 8.75
C LEU A 4 -3.15 -19.03 10.05
N MET A 5 -3.57 -20.27 9.91
CA MET A 5 -3.72 -21.23 11.00
C MET A 5 -2.71 -22.35 10.77
N CYS A 6 -1.91 -22.63 11.79
CA CYS A 6 -0.98 -23.76 11.79
C CYS A 6 -1.26 -24.60 13.03
N GLN A 7 -1.39 -25.92 12.86
CA GLN A 7 -1.59 -26.85 13.97
C GLN A 7 -0.28 -27.55 14.28
N ASP A 8 0.15 -27.52 15.54
CA ASP A 8 1.36 -28.22 15.97
C ASP A 8 1.12 -29.72 16.24
N SER A 9 2.20 -30.46 16.54
CA SER A 9 2.14 -31.89 16.87
C SER A 9 1.35 -32.21 18.15
N ARG A 10 1.09 -31.20 19.00
CA ARG A 10 0.28 -31.30 20.22
C ARG A 10 -1.17 -30.85 20.01
N ARG A 11 -1.57 -30.62 18.75
CA ARG A 11 -2.91 -30.14 18.34
C ARG A 11 -3.26 -28.73 18.81
N ASN A 12 -2.27 -27.92 19.18
CA ASN A 12 -2.50 -26.50 19.41
C ASN A 12 -2.63 -25.77 18.08
N ILE A 13 -3.58 -24.84 17.99
CA ILE A 13 -3.78 -24.01 16.81
C ILE A 13 -3.08 -22.67 17.04
N HIS A 14 -2.07 -22.37 16.22
CA HIS A 14 -1.40 -21.08 16.17
C HIS A 14 -2.09 -20.18 15.16
N LEU A 15 -2.40 -18.95 15.57
CA LEU A 15 -2.91 -17.90 14.71
C LEU A 15 -1.78 -16.95 14.31
N SER A 16 -1.71 -16.62 13.02
CA SER A 16 -0.79 -15.60 12.51
C SER A 16 -1.44 -14.78 11.42
N THR A 17 -0.97 -13.56 11.23
CA THR A 17 -1.44 -12.65 10.19
C THR A 17 -0.25 -12.03 9.45
N SER A 18 -0.40 -11.67 8.18
CA SER A 18 0.62 -10.83 7.53
C SER A 18 0.41 -9.37 7.85
N LYS A 19 1.52 -8.63 8.01
CA LYS A 19 1.54 -7.17 7.93
C LYS A 19 2.20 -6.80 6.60
N PRO A 20 1.43 -6.43 5.55
CA PRO A 20 1.91 -6.36 4.17
C PRO A 20 3.16 -5.51 3.99
N PHE A 21 3.24 -4.36 4.67
CA PHE A 21 4.37 -3.43 4.54
C PHE A 21 5.59 -3.78 5.42
N ILE A 22 5.46 -4.76 6.32
CA ILE A 22 6.59 -5.27 7.13
C ILE A 22 7.24 -6.49 6.44
N GLY A 23 6.54 -7.13 5.50
CA GLY A 23 7.03 -8.33 4.80
C GLY A 23 7.21 -9.55 5.71
N LYS A 24 6.64 -9.55 6.91
CA LYS A 24 6.76 -10.63 7.89
C LYS A 24 5.41 -11.10 8.40
N MET A 25 5.35 -12.39 8.73
CA MET A 25 4.24 -12.97 9.49
C MET A 25 4.32 -12.49 10.94
N HIS A 26 3.19 -12.03 11.45
CA HIS A 26 3.01 -11.62 12.82
C HIS A 26 2.21 -12.70 13.55
N ASN A 27 2.83 -13.33 14.54
CA ASN A 27 2.20 -14.35 15.37
C ASN A 27 1.23 -13.70 16.36
N LEU A 28 -0.05 -14.10 16.30
CA LEU A 28 -1.10 -13.62 17.20
C LEU A 28 -1.21 -14.48 18.46
N GLY A 29 -0.59 -15.66 18.47
CA GLY A 29 -0.56 -16.60 19.59
C GLY A 29 -1.42 -17.84 19.37
N LEU A 30 -1.58 -18.62 20.44
CA LEU A 30 -2.41 -19.81 20.46
C LEU A 30 -3.90 -19.47 20.49
N TRP A 31 -4.70 -20.18 19.70
CA TRP A 31 -6.15 -20.09 19.71
C TRP A 31 -6.70 -20.28 21.13
N ASN A 32 -7.54 -19.34 21.55
CA ASN A 32 -8.20 -19.32 22.84
C ASN A 32 -9.47 -18.48 22.70
N ILE A 33 -10.62 -19.04 23.10
CA ILE A 33 -11.93 -18.42 22.87
C ILE A 33 -12.12 -17.10 23.65
N GLN A 34 -11.46 -16.96 24.80
CA GLN A 34 -11.53 -15.74 25.61
C GLN A 34 -10.64 -14.64 25.01
N ARG A 35 -9.42 -15.01 24.59
CA ARG A 35 -8.47 -14.11 23.91
C ARG A 35 -9.00 -13.65 22.56
N PHE A 36 -9.60 -14.54 21.78
CA PHE A 36 -10.13 -14.27 20.44
C PHE A 36 -11.66 -14.19 20.44
N SER A 37 -12.21 -13.49 21.44
CA SER A 37 -13.64 -13.34 21.69
C SER A 37 -14.40 -12.46 20.70
N SER A 38 -13.69 -11.75 19.82
CA SER A 38 -14.30 -10.87 18.81
C SER A 38 -13.52 -10.91 17.50
N TRP A 39 -14.19 -10.51 16.42
CA TRP A 39 -13.60 -10.49 15.08
C TRP A 39 -12.37 -9.60 14.98
N ASP A 40 -12.32 -8.46 15.67
CA ASP A 40 -11.17 -7.55 15.63
C ASP A 40 -9.93 -8.16 16.31
N LYS A 41 -10.13 -9.07 17.27
CA LYS A 41 -9.03 -9.81 17.89
C LYS A 41 -8.51 -10.94 17.00
N VAL A 42 -9.41 -11.56 16.22
CA VAL A 42 -9.06 -12.60 15.22
C VAL A 42 -8.39 -11.98 13.99
N PHE A 43 -8.87 -10.81 13.57
CA PHE A 43 -8.40 -10.07 12.41
C PHE A 43 -7.97 -8.66 12.84
N PRO A 44 -6.82 -8.54 13.52
CA PRO A 44 -6.32 -7.23 13.91
C PRO A 44 -6.02 -6.39 12.67
N ASP A 45 -5.98 -5.07 12.86
CA ASP A 45 -5.59 -4.17 11.79
C ASP A 45 -4.17 -4.50 11.28
N ARG A 46 -4.08 -4.65 9.95
CA ARG A 46 -2.86 -5.02 9.22
C ARG A 46 -2.32 -3.86 8.40
N PHE A 47 -3.07 -2.75 8.34
CA PHE A 47 -2.82 -1.59 7.50
C PHE A 47 -2.76 -0.30 8.34
N SER A 48 -2.43 -0.43 9.63
CA SER A 48 -2.33 0.72 10.54
C SER A 48 -1.34 1.78 10.08
N ASN A 49 -0.35 1.39 9.27
CA ASN A 49 0.57 2.27 8.55
C ASN A 49 1.29 1.49 7.43
N PHE A 50 2.19 2.19 6.72
CA PHE A 50 3.04 1.66 5.65
C PHE A 50 4.46 1.31 6.11
N ALA A 51 4.73 1.30 7.42
CA ALA A 51 6.00 0.87 8.01
C ALA A 51 7.27 1.51 7.40
N GLY A 52 7.19 2.76 6.94
CA GLY A 52 8.30 3.49 6.31
C GLY A 52 8.55 3.11 4.84
N THR A 53 7.61 2.41 4.19
CA THR A 53 7.72 2.01 2.78
C THR A 53 7.78 3.23 1.87
N THR A 54 8.59 3.16 0.82
CA THR A 54 8.58 4.13 -0.28
C THR A 54 7.56 3.69 -1.33
N LEU A 55 6.55 4.52 -1.61
CA LEU A 55 5.58 4.31 -2.68
C LEU A 55 6.03 4.99 -3.98
N HIS A 56 5.96 4.27 -5.09
CA HIS A 56 6.20 4.85 -6.41
C HIS A 56 4.88 5.32 -7.00
N VAL A 57 4.77 6.61 -7.25
CA VAL A 57 3.53 7.27 -7.68
C VAL A 57 3.73 7.81 -9.08
N SER A 58 2.87 7.39 -10.01
CA SER A 58 2.79 7.97 -11.35
C SER A 58 1.75 9.08 -11.35
N SER A 59 2.12 10.26 -11.86
CA SER A 59 1.25 11.42 -11.99
C SER A 59 1.64 12.24 -13.20
N ASN A 60 0.68 12.94 -13.79
CA ASN A 60 0.98 14.03 -14.69
C ASN A 60 1.54 15.21 -13.86
N ILE A 61 2.76 15.66 -14.18
CA ILE A 61 3.48 16.70 -13.44
C ILE A 61 3.26 18.10 -14.02
N ASP A 62 2.27 18.27 -14.90
CA ASP A 62 1.82 19.55 -15.46
C ASP A 62 0.31 19.78 -15.21
N ASP A 63 -0.30 19.03 -14.28
CA ASP A 63 -1.73 19.10 -13.97
C ASP A 63 -1.99 20.16 -12.89
N ILE A 64 -1.94 21.44 -13.27
CA ILE A 64 -2.22 22.56 -12.37
C ILE A 64 -3.73 22.58 -12.02
N PRO A 65 -4.13 22.70 -10.74
CA PRO A 65 -3.31 23.02 -9.55
C PRO A 65 -2.92 21.79 -8.69
N PHE A 66 -3.07 20.58 -9.21
CA PHE A 66 -2.95 19.32 -8.48
C PHE A 66 -1.50 18.90 -8.26
N VAL A 67 -0.72 18.74 -9.32
CA VAL A 67 0.72 18.45 -9.28
C VAL A 67 1.39 19.18 -10.43
N PHE A 68 2.36 20.03 -10.13
CA PHE A 68 3.14 20.73 -11.15
C PHE A 68 4.59 20.98 -10.72
N MET A 69 5.51 21.04 -11.67
CA MET A 69 6.89 21.43 -11.42
C MET A 69 7.03 22.96 -11.36
N ALA A 70 7.61 23.50 -10.28
CA ALA A 70 7.93 24.92 -10.15
C ALA A 70 9.26 25.08 -9.41
N GLU A 71 10.19 25.86 -9.97
CA GLU A 71 11.51 26.10 -9.36
C GLU A 71 12.29 24.79 -9.08
N ASN A 72 12.12 23.78 -9.93
CA ASN A 72 12.66 22.42 -9.77
C ASN A 72 12.11 21.63 -8.57
N GLU A 73 10.94 22.01 -8.05
CA GLU A 73 10.22 21.30 -7.01
C GLU A 73 8.80 20.96 -7.43
N PHE A 74 8.31 19.78 -7.02
CA PHE A 74 6.91 19.42 -7.18
C PHE A 74 6.03 20.20 -6.20
N ARG A 75 5.01 20.87 -6.73
CA ARG A 75 4.02 21.66 -6.00
C ARG A 75 2.61 21.24 -6.40
N GLY A 76 1.62 21.73 -5.64
CA GLY A 76 0.20 21.52 -5.91
C GLY A 76 -0.54 20.83 -4.77
N VAL A 77 -1.87 20.82 -4.88
CA VAL A 77 -2.75 20.34 -3.82
C VAL A 77 -2.56 18.85 -3.55
N SER A 78 -2.38 18.04 -4.59
CA SER A 78 -2.19 16.59 -4.45
C SER A 78 -0.86 16.25 -3.78
N LYS A 79 0.20 17.00 -4.08
CA LYS A 79 1.50 16.89 -3.39
C LYS A 79 1.34 17.14 -1.89
N ASN A 80 0.65 18.21 -1.50
CA ASN A 80 0.40 18.54 -0.09
C ASN A 80 -0.41 17.46 0.64
N ILE A 81 -1.42 16.90 -0.03
CA ILE A 81 -2.20 15.77 0.51
C ILE A 81 -1.29 14.55 0.71
N MET A 82 -0.45 14.22 -0.27
CA MET A 82 0.46 13.08 -0.20
C MET A 82 1.49 13.23 0.93
N ASP A 83 2.01 14.43 1.18
CA ASP A 83 2.92 14.69 2.31
C ASP A 83 2.23 14.51 3.67
N ALA A 84 1.00 15.01 3.80
CA ALA A 84 0.21 14.86 5.01
C ALA A 84 -0.11 13.38 5.27
N LEU A 85 -0.49 12.64 4.22
CA LEU A 85 -0.73 11.19 4.30
C LEU A 85 0.56 10.43 4.62
N GLY A 86 1.68 10.79 4.00
CA GLY A 86 2.99 10.17 4.24
C GLY A 86 3.42 10.30 5.71
N THR A 87 3.20 11.48 6.28
CA THR A 87 3.44 11.75 7.71
C THR A 87 2.49 10.93 8.59
N SER A 88 1.19 10.95 8.31
CA SER A 88 0.18 10.28 9.15
C SER A 88 0.25 8.75 9.08
N LEU A 89 0.64 8.20 7.93
CA LEU A 89 0.62 6.76 7.65
C LEU A 89 2.03 6.17 7.52
N ASN A 90 3.07 6.92 7.87
CA ASN A 90 4.47 6.51 7.86
C ASN A 90 4.89 5.86 6.52
N PHE A 91 4.83 6.64 5.43
CA PHE A 91 5.45 6.31 4.15
C PHE A 91 6.16 7.52 3.56
N THR A 92 7.07 7.25 2.63
CA THR A 92 7.60 8.26 1.70
C THR A 92 7.13 7.91 0.30
N TYR A 93 7.23 8.84 -0.65
CA TYR A 93 6.90 8.55 -2.03
C TYR A 93 7.89 9.21 -2.99
N THR A 94 8.01 8.61 -4.17
CA THR A 94 8.71 9.20 -5.32
C THR A 94 7.68 9.44 -6.41
N LEU A 95 7.76 10.60 -7.05
CA LEU A 95 7.02 10.86 -8.28
C LEU A 95 7.83 10.33 -9.46
N ILE A 96 7.22 9.50 -10.29
CA ILE A 96 7.80 9.07 -11.56
C ILE A 96 7.54 10.19 -12.56
N GLU A 97 8.62 10.82 -13.06
CA GLU A 97 8.53 11.84 -14.10
C GLU A 97 8.17 11.20 -15.43
N GLY A 98 6.96 11.50 -15.91
CA GLY A 98 6.53 11.11 -17.23
C GLY A 98 5.98 9.69 -17.32
N PHE A 99 4.85 9.59 -17.99
CA PHE A 99 4.30 8.35 -18.51
C PHE A 99 5.00 8.01 -19.83
N SER A 100 5.33 6.74 -20.04
CA SER A 100 6.13 6.29 -21.19
C SER A 100 5.49 6.58 -22.56
N ASP A 101 4.17 6.77 -22.62
CA ASP A 101 3.39 6.79 -23.86
C ASP A 101 2.44 8.00 -24.06
N GLY A 102 2.46 8.98 -23.16
CA GLY A 102 1.58 10.15 -23.23
C GLY A 102 0.25 10.06 -22.46
N ASN A 103 -0.12 8.88 -21.94
CA ASN A 103 -1.50 8.60 -21.54
C ASN A 103 -1.70 8.44 -20.04
N TRP A 104 -2.88 8.86 -19.54
CA TRP A 104 -3.31 8.58 -18.17
C TRP A 104 -3.52 7.08 -17.92
N GLY A 105 -4.10 6.42 -18.92
CA GLY A 105 -4.45 5.01 -18.92
C GLY A 105 -5.10 4.71 -20.27
N GLY A 106 -4.86 3.52 -20.80
CA GLY A 106 -5.42 3.10 -22.07
C GLY A 106 -6.12 1.76 -21.96
N SER A 107 -6.96 1.45 -22.95
CA SER A 107 -7.52 0.10 -23.10
C SER A 107 -6.40 -0.93 -23.14
N GLN A 108 -6.65 -2.07 -22.51
CA GLN A 108 -5.72 -3.20 -22.47
C GLN A 108 -5.52 -3.76 -23.88
N GLU A 109 -4.49 -3.29 -24.59
CA GLU A 109 -4.13 -3.83 -25.90
C GLU A 109 -3.25 -5.05 -25.69
N ASN A 110 -3.66 -6.19 -26.26
CA ASN A 110 -2.93 -7.47 -26.15
C ASN A 110 -2.68 -7.93 -24.69
N GLY A 111 -3.57 -7.58 -23.75
CA GLY A 111 -3.42 -7.98 -22.36
C GLY A 111 -2.52 -7.08 -21.51
N VAL A 112 -1.99 -5.98 -22.05
CA VAL A 112 -1.09 -5.05 -21.32
C VAL A 112 -1.78 -3.70 -21.12
N TRP A 113 -1.75 -3.18 -19.89
CA TRP A 113 -2.24 -1.84 -19.59
C TRP A 113 -1.28 -0.77 -20.13
N LYS A 114 -1.83 0.29 -20.71
CA LYS A 114 -1.09 1.45 -21.21
C LYS A 114 -1.20 2.65 -20.26
N GLY A 115 -0.41 3.70 -20.50
CA GLY A 115 -0.38 4.91 -19.69
C GLY A 115 0.19 4.72 -18.29
N MET A 116 -0.02 5.72 -17.43
CA MET A 116 0.38 5.70 -16.02
C MET A 116 -0.12 4.45 -15.27
N LEU A 117 -1.29 3.92 -15.65
CA LEU A 117 -1.81 2.66 -15.11
C LEU A 117 -0.90 1.47 -15.44
N GLY A 118 -0.39 1.38 -16.67
CA GLY A 118 0.58 0.36 -17.08
C GLY A 118 1.91 0.47 -16.35
N ASP A 119 2.39 1.69 -16.08
CA ASP A 119 3.65 1.91 -15.37
C ASP A 119 3.60 1.42 -13.90
N VAL A 120 2.40 1.42 -13.30
CA VAL A 120 2.16 0.95 -11.92
C VAL A 120 1.72 -0.53 -11.87
N PHE A 121 1.03 -1.02 -12.89
CA PHE A 121 0.54 -2.39 -12.98
C PHE A 121 1.63 -3.33 -13.49
N ARG A 122 2.33 -4.01 -12.57
CA ARG A 122 3.30 -5.08 -12.87
C ARG A 122 2.76 -6.46 -12.52
#